data_AF-A0A660M5Q1-F1
#
_entry.id   AF-A0A660M5Q1-F1
#
_cell.length_a   1.000
_cell.length_b   1.000
_cell.length_c   1.000
_cell.angle_alpha   90.00
_cell.angle_beta   90.00
_cell.angle_gamma   90.00
#
_symmetry.space_group_name_H-M   'P 1'
#
loop_
_entity.id
_entity.type
_entity.pdbx_description
1 polymer ?
#
loop_
_entity_poly.entity_id
_entity_poly.type
_entity_poly.pdbx_seq_one_letter_code
_entity_poly.pdbx_strand_id
1 'polypeptide(L)'
;QHVLDRNIVGNTQTAFHTYGVLNKKDGTIEFYYDGRIVHRVAPDDANWPFAKAANKLFIRLNHQVGGLNEPYKKASPKDYEVAKDMQVDYVRVYQEKTAADKPQDAVVSVLDWRLRNKLNQAIAQVTHTKRGDAQPMLTSDLEKLTTLDLSVHDGAESWEKIKSLEGIQHAKNLTFISLKNTEVKDLTLLNSLKKLKSVELSWPLTINR
;
A
#
# COMPACT_ATOMS: atom_id res chain seq x y z
N GLN A 1 4.89 -15.23 -6.78
CA GLN A 1 3.62 -15.48 -7.50
C GLN A 1 3.50 -16.99 -7.66
N HIS A 2 2.68 -17.67 -6.85
CA HIS A 2 2.37 -19.09 -7.08
C HIS A 2 1.08 -19.14 -7.89
N VAL A 3 1.16 -19.74 -9.08
CA VAL A 3 0.00 -19.99 -9.94
C VAL A 3 -0.78 -21.14 -9.29
N LEU A 4 -2.00 -20.86 -8.84
CA LEU A 4 -2.92 -21.89 -8.37
C LEU A 4 -3.37 -22.70 -9.58
N ASP A 5 -3.04 -24.00 -9.59
CA ASP A 5 -3.51 -24.95 -10.60
C ASP A 5 -5.05 -25.01 -10.57
N ARG A 6 -5.68 -24.50 -11.62
CA ARG A 6 -7.15 -24.38 -11.73
C ARG A 6 -7.87 -25.70 -12.08
N ASN A 7 -7.17 -26.84 -12.01
CA ASN A 7 -7.64 -28.12 -12.53
C ASN A 7 -7.74 -29.25 -11.49
N ILE A 8 -7.75 -28.95 -10.19
CA ILE A 8 -8.08 -29.97 -9.19
C ILE A 8 -9.60 -30.11 -9.12
N VAL A 9 -10.14 -31.07 -9.87
CA VAL A 9 -11.49 -31.59 -9.67
C VAL A 9 -11.46 -32.49 -8.43
N GLY A 10 -11.42 -31.88 -7.24
CA GLY A 10 -11.28 -32.60 -5.97
C GLY A 10 -12.63 -33.10 -5.45
N ASN A 11 -12.82 -34.41 -5.43
CA ASN A 11 -13.92 -35.06 -4.69
C ASN A 11 -13.51 -35.54 -3.28
N THR A 12 -12.35 -35.13 -2.76
CA THR A 12 -11.73 -35.78 -1.59
C THR A 12 -11.53 -34.84 -0.41
N GLN A 13 -11.91 -35.30 0.79
CA GLN A 13 -11.73 -34.63 2.09
C GLN A 13 -10.26 -34.35 2.49
N THR A 14 -9.29 -34.69 1.64
CA THR A 14 -7.85 -34.60 1.90
C THR A 14 -7.12 -33.61 0.99
N ALA A 15 -7.84 -32.88 0.12
CA ALA A 15 -7.25 -31.90 -0.80
C ALA A 15 -7.37 -30.47 -0.27
N PHE A 16 -6.51 -29.57 -0.77
CA PHE A 16 -6.67 -28.14 -0.53
C PHE A 16 -7.90 -27.63 -1.27
N HIS A 17 -8.76 -26.92 -0.54
CA HIS A 17 -9.95 -26.27 -1.09
C HIS A 17 -9.98 -24.80 -0.74
N THR A 18 -10.56 -24.00 -1.62
CA THR A 18 -10.79 -22.57 -1.41
C THR A 18 -12.28 -22.30 -1.17
N TYR A 19 -12.58 -21.63 -0.07
CA TYR A 19 -13.93 -21.19 0.27
C TYR A 19 -13.98 -19.66 0.18
N GLY A 20 -14.99 -19.13 -0.49
CA GLY A 20 -15.16 -17.69 -0.67
C GLY A 20 -16.56 -17.22 -0.29
N VAL A 21 -16.66 -16.00 0.23
CA VAL A 21 -17.93 -15.31 0.48
C VAL A 21 -17.82 -13.92 -0.15
N LEU A 22 -18.76 -13.57 -1.01
CA LEU A 22 -18.89 -12.23 -1.59
C LEU A 22 -20.20 -11.61 -1.12
N ASN A 23 -20.10 -10.48 -0.42
CA ASN A 23 -21.25 -9.63 -0.11
C ASN A 23 -21.36 -8.53 -1.17
N LYS A 24 -22.45 -8.54 -1.95
CA LYS A 24 -22.71 -7.58 -3.00
C LYS A 24 -23.32 -6.29 -2.45
N LYS A 25 -23.24 -5.21 -3.23
CA LYS A 25 -23.80 -3.90 -2.86
C LYS A 25 -25.32 -3.93 -2.65
N ASP A 26 -26.00 -4.81 -3.37
CA ASP A 26 -27.45 -5.04 -3.24
C ASP A 26 -27.79 -5.91 -2.01
N GLY A 27 -26.80 -6.28 -1.20
CA GLY A 27 -26.97 -7.13 -0.02
C GLY A 27 -26.99 -8.63 -0.32
N THR A 28 -26.90 -9.06 -1.59
CA THR A 28 -26.83 -10.48 -1.96
C THR A 28 -25.52 -11.09 -1.50
N ILE A 29 -25.58 -12.29 -0.92
CA ILE A 29 -24.39 -13.06 -0.54
C ILE A 29 -24.22 -14.25 -1.50
N GLU A 30 -23.02 -14.37 -2.06
CA GLU A 30 -22.60 -15.49 -2.90
C GLU A 30 -21.50 -16.31 -2.20
N PHE A 31 -21.68 -17.62 -2.18
CA PHE A 31 -20.72 -18.57 -1.61
C PHE A 31 -20.01 -19.32 -2.73
N TYR A 32 -18.69 -19.41 -2.62
CA TYR A 32 -17.80 -20.01 -3.59
C TYR A 32 -17.09 -21.22 -2.98
N TYR A 33 -16.99 -22.30 -3.75
CA TYR A 33 -16.16 -23.46 -3.48
C TYR A 33 -15.28 -23.72 -4.70
N ASP A 34 -13.97 -23.72 -4.52
CA ASP A 34 -12.97 -23.86 -5.58
C ASP A 34 -13.22 -22.91 -6.77
N GLY A 35 -13.54 -21.66 -6.42
CA GLY A 35 -13.79 -20.57 -7.38
C GLY A 35 -15.15 -20.64 -8.09
N ARG A 36 -15.97 -21.66 -7.84
CA ARG A 36 -17.31 -21.81 -8.42
C ARG A 36 -18.38 -21.41 -7.41
N ILE A 37 -19.40 -20.68 -7.88
CA ILE A 37 -20.55 -20.36 -7.03
C ILE A 37 -21.31 -21.65 -6.71
N VAL A 38 -21.50 -21.93 -5.43
CA VAL A 38 -22.26 -23.10 -4.94
C VAL A 38 -23.57 -22.71 -4.27
N HIS A 39 -23.66 -21.47 -3.77
CA HIS A 39 -24.87 -21.00 -3.13
C HIS A 39 -25.02 -19.48 -3.27
N ARG A 40 -26.26 -19.02 -3.34
CA ARG A 40 -26.61 -17.60 -3.38
C ARG A 40 -27.79 -17.36 -2.46
N VAL A 41 -27.70 -16.32 -1.65
CA VAL A 41 -28.77 -15.88 -0.76
C VAL A 41 -29.07 -14.42 -1.06
N ALA A 42 -30.30 -14.14 -1.47
CA ALA A 42 -30.79 -12.79 -1.66
C ALA A 42 -31.32 -12.21 -0.33
N PRO A 43 -31.29 -10.87 -0.16
CA PRO A 43 -31.91 -10.25 1.01
C PRO A 43 -33.39 -10.59 1.13
N ASP A 44 -33.84 -10.86 2.35
CA ASP A 44 -35.27 -10.88 2.73
C ASP A 44 -35.54 -9.75 3.73
N ASP A 45 -36.57 -8.95 3.49
CA ASP A 45 -36.83 -7.72 4.27
C ASP A 45 -37.15 -7.98 5.76
N ALA A 46 -37.63 -9.17 6.13
CA ALA A 46 -38.05 -9.48 7.50
C ALA A 46 -36.91 -9.98 8.38
N ASN A 47 -35.96 -10.76 7.84
CA ASN A 47 -34.95 -11.47 8.64
C ASN A 47 -33.51 -11.31 8.15
N TRP A 48 -33.24 -10.47 7.14
CA TRP A 48 -31.87 -10.36 6.62
C TRP A 48 -30.92 -9.74 7.65
N PRO A 49 -29.95 -10.52 8.18
CA PRO A 49 -29.07 -10.04 9.24
C PRO A 49 -28.07 -9.00 8.73
N PHE A 50 -27.99 -8.77 7.42
CA PHE A 50 -27.12 -7.75 6.81
C PHE A 50 -27.90 -6.56 6.24
N ALA A 51 -29.23 -6.49 6.40
CA ALA A 51 -30.04 -5.36 5.91
C ALA A 51 -29.78 -4.06 6.68
N LYS A 52 -29.29 -4.15 7.92
CA LYS A 52 -28.92 -2.96 8.71
C LYS A 52 -27.48 -2.58 8.41
N ALA A 53 -27.25 -1.33 7.99
CA ALA A 53 -25.93 -0.79 7.70
C ALA A 53 -24.92 -0.89 8.87
N ALA A 54 -25.40 -0.97 10.11
CA ALA A 54 -24.56 -1.15 11.30
C ALA A 54 -24.05 -2.59 11.48
N ASN A 55 -24.67 -3.58 10.82
CA ASN A 55 -24.31 -4.98 10.97
C ASN A 55 -23.05 -5.27 10.15
N LYS A 56 -21.99 -5.69 10.84
CA LYS A 56 -20.75 -6.13 10.20
C LYS A 56 -20.89 -7.59 9.76
N LEU A 57 -20.29 -7.94 8.63
CA LEU A 57 -20.13 -9.33 8.24
C LEU A 57 -19.03 -9.97 9.08
N PHE A 58 -19.36 -11.06 9.78
CA PHE A 58 -18.39 -11.88 10.48
C PHE A 58 -18.34 -13.25 9.80
N ILE A 59 -17.14 -13.69 9.42
CA ILE A 59 -16.93 -15.07 8.97
C ILE A 59 -16.49 -15.86 10.19
N ARG A 60 -17.36 -16.76 10.65
CA ARG A 60 -17.00 -17.73 11.68
C ARG A 60 -16.56 -19.01 10.99
N LEU A 61 -15.26 -19.29 11.03
CA LEU A 61 -14.72 -20.57 10.63
C LEU A 61 -15.02 -21.56 11.76
N ASN A 62 -16.15 -22.24 11.67
CA ASN A 62 -16.44 -23.37 12.53
C ASN A 62 -16.29 -24.65 11.71
N HIS A 63 -15.78 -25.70 12.33
CA HIS A 63 -15.67 -27.02 11.73
C HIS A 63 -17.04 -27.68 11.46
N GLN A 64 -18.14 -27.02 11.85
CA GLN A 64 -19.51 -27.53 11.82
C GLN A 64 -20.35 -26.78 10.78
N VAL A 65 -20.42 -27.27 9.55
CA VAL A 65 -21.49 -26.91 8.60
C VAL A 65 -22.14 -28.20 8.11
N GLY A 66 -23.36 -28.47 8.59
CA GLY A 66 -24.19 -29.61 8.21
C GLY A 66 -24.06 -30.82 9.16
N GLY A 67 -25.08 -31.03 10.01
CA GLY A 67 -25.27 -32.34 10.66
C GLY A 67 -25.77 -33.36 9.63
N LEU A 68 -25.57 -34.66 9.88
CA LEU A 68 -25.95 -35.75 8.96
C LEU A 68 -27.44 -35.72 8.55
N ASN A 69 -28.31 -35.23 9.43
CA ASN A 69 -29.77 -35.32 9.26
C ASN A 69 -30.48 -33.95 9.16
N GLU A 70 -29.82 -32.86 9.54
CA GLU A 70 -30.38 -31.52 9.51
C GLU A 70 -29.32 -30.52 9.03
N PRO A 71 -29.09 -30.41 7.72
CA PRO A 71 -28.20 -29.40 7.18
C PRO A 71 -28.71 -28.04 7.70
N TYR A 72 -27.80 -27.26 8.29
CA TYR A 72 -28.04 -25.91 8.81
C TYR A 72 -28.73 -25.73 10.18
N LYS A 73 -29.23 -26.79 10.85
CA LYS A 73 -29.96 -26.59 12.13
C LYS A 73 -29.27 -27.11 13.40
N LYS A 74 -28.57 -28.25 13.37
CA LYS A 74 -27.88 -28.76 14.58
C LYS A 74 -26.90 -29.88 14.26
N ALA A 75 -25.70 -29.80 14.83
CA ALA A 75 -24.78 -30.93 14.91
C ALA A 75 -24.87 -31.56 16.32
N SER A 76 -24.88 -32.88 16.40
CA SER A 76 -24.97 -33.67 17.64
C SER A 76 -23.61 -34.26 18.03
N PRO A 77 -23.35 -34.58 19.31
CA PRO A 77 -22.13 -35.23 19.77
C PRO A 77 -21.74 -36.52 19.01
N LYS A 78 -22.72 -37.25 18.47
CA LYS A 78 -22.50 -38.49 17.71
C LYS A 78 -21.95 -38.24 16.29
N ASP A 79 -22.11 -37.03 15.77
CA ASP A 79 -21.54 -36.64 14.47
C ASP A 79 -19.99 -36.48 14.54
N TYR A 80 -19.37 -36.61 15.73
CA TYR A 80 -17.93 -36.40 15.98
C TYR A 80 -17.13 -37.67 16.30
N GLU A 81 -17.72 -38.87 16.24
CA GLU A 81 -17.01 -40.11 16.62
C GLU A 81 -15.82 -40.43 15.69
N VAL A 82 -15.76 -39.81 14.51
CA VAL A 82 -14.60 -39.87 13.61
C VAL A 82 -14.05 -38.46 13.43
N ALA A 83 -12.97 -38.13 14.14
CA ALA A 83 -12.32 -36.83 14.03
C ALA A 83 -11.94 -36.54 12.57
N LYS A 84 -12.44 -35.41 12.06
CA LYS A 84 -11.94 -34.81 10.83
C LYS A 84 -11.23 -33.53 11.26
N ASP A 85 -9.99 -33.33 10.89
CA ASP A 85 -9.27 -32.10 11.19
C ASP A 85 -9.32 -31.20 9.95
N MET A 86 -9.85 -29.98 10.09
CA MET A 86 -9.68 -28.95 9.07
C MET A 86 -8.52 -28.05 9.43
N GLN A 87 -7.50 -27.99 8.57
CA GLN A 87 -6.42 -27.03 8.65
C GLN A 87 -6.71 -25.84 7.75
N VAL A 88 -6.53 -24.63 8.28
CA VAL A 88 -6.65 -23.39 7.52
C VAL A 88 -5.25 -22.89 7.21
N ASP A 89 -4.89 -22.82 5.93
CA ASP A 89 -3.60 -22.29 5.49
C ASP A 89 -3.57 -20.76 5.60
N TYR A 90 -4.50 -20.07 4.92
CA TYR A 90 -4.60 -18.62 4.97
C TYR A 90 -6.04 -18.11 4.83
N VAL A 91 -6.29 -16.90 5.34
CA VAL A 91 -7.53 -16.14 5.14
C VAL A 91 -7.20 -14.85 4.38
N ARG A 92 -7.95 -14.55 3.32
CA ARG A 92 -7.87 -13.27 2.60
C ARG A 92 -9.20 -12.55 2.69
N VAL A 93 -9.15 -11.27 3.03
CA VAL A 93 -10.32 -10.38 3.07
C VAL A 93 -10.11 -9.29 2.03
N TYR A 94 -11.07 -9.15 1.13
CA TYR A 94 -11.08 -8.10 0.12
C TYR A 94 -12.23 -7.15 0.44
N GLN A 95 -11.95 -5.86 0.45
CA GLN A 95 -12.95 -4.80 0.51
C GLN A 95 -12.80 -3.92 -0.73
N GLU A 96 -13.90 -3.35 -1.23
CA GLU A 96 -13.79 -2.34 -2.27
C GLU A 96 -12.96 -1.17 -1.76
N LYS A 97 -12.08 -0.65 -2.62
CA LYS A 97 -11.30 0.54 -2.30
C LYS A 97 -12.25 1.71 -2.06
N THR A 98 -12.17 2.29 -0.88
CA THR A 98 -12.83 3.54 -0.51
C THR A 98 -11.94 4.72 -0.85
N ALA A 99 -12.49 5.94 -0.84
CA ALA A 99 -11.70 7.16 -0.99
C ALA A 99 -10.65 7.35 0.14
N ALA A 100 -10.81 6.66 1.27
CA ALA A 100 -9.83 6.62 2.35
C ALA A 100 -8.66 5.67 2.06
N ASP A 101 -8.82 4.72 1.13
CA ASP A 101 -7.77 3.82 0.64
C ASP A 101 -6.90 4.50 -0.43
N LYS A 102 -6.52 5.77 -0.21
CA LYS A 102 -5.46 6.41 -1.00
C LYS A 102 -4.26 5.45 -1.02
N PRO A 103 -3.58 5.25 -2.16
CA PRO A 103 -2.40 4.40 -2.21
C PRO A 103 -1.49 4.78 -1.05
N GLN A 104 -1.18 3.79 -0.20
CA GLN A 104 -0.34 3.99 0.98
C GLN A 104 0.89 4.78 0.53
N ASP A 105 1.01 5.99 1.05
CA ASP A 105 1.95 6.97 0.53
C ASP A 105 3.35 6.37 0.58
N ALA A 106 3.95 6.16 -0.60
CA ALA A 106 5.15 5.36 -0.72
C ALA A 106 6.31 6.10 -0.06
N VAL A 107 7.00 5.42 0.86
CA VAL A 107 8.24 5.92 1.45
C VAL A 107 9.30 5.99 0.34
N VAL A 108 9.85 7.17 0.13
CA VAL A 108 10.89 7.44 -0.87
C VAL A 108 12.25 7.25 -0.22
N SER A 109 13.10 6.43 -0.82
CA SER A 109 14.48 6.24 -0.38
C SER A 109 15.32 7.45 -0.79
N VAL A 110 15.85 8.17 0.20
CA VAL A 110 16.80 9.28 0.01
C VAL A 110 18.03 9.03 0.86
N LEU A 111 19.01 8.37 0.25
CA LEU A 111 20.23 7.89 0.94
C LEU A 111 21.18 9.04 1.27
N ASP A 112 21.25 10.08 0.42
CA ASP A 112 22.03 11.27 0.74
C ASP A 112 21.33 12.05 1.88
N TRP A 113 21.90 11.97 3.07
CA TRP A 113 21.32 12.56 4.26
C TRP A 113 21.21 14.09 4.17
N ARG A 114 22.10 14.76 3.42
CA ARG A 114 22.07 16.21 3.23
C ARG A 114 20.89 16.62 2.36
N LEU A 115 20.64 15.85 1.30
CA LEU A 115 19.45 16.01 0.46
C LEU A 115 18.18 15.78 1.29
N ARG A 116 18.12 14.68 2.05
CA ARG A 116 16.97 14.37 2.91
C ARG A 116 16.67 15.49 3.90
N ASN A 117 17.71 16.04 4.56
CA ASN A 117 17.55 17.15 5.50
C ASN A 117 16.95 18.38 4.81
N LYS A 118 17.52 18.82 3.68
CA LYS A 118 17.02 19.98 2.91
C LYS A 118 15.57 19.78 2.44
N LEU A 119 15.23 18.58 1.98
CA LEU A 119 13.86 18.25 1.57
C LEU A 119 12.89 18.31 2.76
N ASN A 120 13.27 17.75 3.91
CA ASN A 120 12.45 17.80 5.12
C ASN A 120 12.22 19.25 5.60
N GLN A 121 13.25 20.10 5.52
CA GLN A 121 13.13 21.54 5.83
C GLN A 121 12.21 22.27 4.84
N ALA A 122 12.38 22.03 3.53
CA ALA A 122 11.52 22.63 2.50
C ALA A 122 10.06 22.19 2.66
N ILE A 123 9.81 20.92 2.96
CA ILE A 123 8.46 20.41 3.20
C ILE A 123 7.85 21.09 4.44
N ALA A 124 8.58 21.15 5.56
CA ALA A 124 8.12 21.83 6.77
C ALA A 124 7.70 23.27 6.51
N GLN A 125 8.48 23.99 5.67
CA GLN A 125 8.19 25.35 5.27
C GLN A 125 6.90 25.47 4.46
N VAL A 126 6.72 24.65 3.41
CA VAL A 126 5.53 24.75 2.53
C VAL A 126 4.26 24.20 3.18
N THR A 127 4.38 23.29 4.15
CA THR A 127 3.21 22.74 4.87
C THR A 127 2.91 23.45 6.19
N HIS A 128 3.77 24.36 6.63
CA HIS A 128 3.67 25.01 7.94
C HIS A 128 3.58 24.00 9.10
N THR A 129 4.37 22.92 9.04
CA THR A 129 4.40 21.88 10.06
C THR A 129 5.81 21.71 10.63
N LYS A 130 5.90 21.18 11.87
CA LYS A 130 7.18 20.76 12.43
C LYS A 130 7.56 19.39 11.87
N ARG A 131 8.76 19.28 11.30
CA ARG A 131 9.31 18.04 10.73
C ARG A 131 10.77 17.88 11.18
N GLY A 132 11.16 16.67 11.53
CA GLY A 132 12.56 16.36 11.82
C GLY A 132 13.38 16.13 10.55
N ASP A 133 14.65 16.52 10.57
CA ASP A 133 15.58 16.40 9.43
C ASP A 133 15.75 14.95 8.92
N ALA A 134 15.59 13.96 9.79
CA ALA A 134 15.70 12.53 9.44
C ALA A 134 14.33 11.84 9.24
N GLN A 135 13.21 12.58 9.28
CA GLN A 135 11.89 11.98 9.13
C GLN A 135 11.77 11.26 7.78
N PRO A 136 11.13 10.06 7.74
CA PRO A 136 10.85 9.37 6.48
C PRO A 136 10.16 10.28 5.48
N MET A 137 10.59 10.18 4.23
CA MET A 137 10.04 10.95 3.13
C MET A 137 8.94 10.17 2.45
N LEU A 138 7.78 10.80 2.27
CA LEU A 138 6.68 10.20 1.54
C LEU A 138 6.55 10.84 0.16
N THR A 139 6.00 10.11 -0.81
CA THR A 139 5.83 10.61 -2.18
C THR A 139 4.92 11.84 -2.19
N SER A 140 3.82 11.83 -1.42
CA SER A 140 2.91 12.99 -1.37
C SER A 140 3.54 14.22 -0.72
N ASP A 141 4.54 14.04 0.15
CA ASP A 141 5.28 15.16 0.71
C ASP A 141 6.11 15.88 -0.35
N LEU A 142 6.81 15.11 -1.17
CA LEU A 142 7.65 15.63 -2.25
C LEU A 142 6.83 16.30 -3.35
N GLU A 143 5.64 15.80 -3.62
CA GLU A 143 4.72 16.42 -4.60
C GLU A 143 4.22 17.81 -4.16
N LYS A 144 4.39 18.21 -2.89
CA LYS A 144 4.04 19.57 -2.42
C LYS A 144 5.07 20.62 -2.81
N LEU A 145 6.29 20.21 -3.15
CA LEU A 145 7.38 21.13 -3.50
C LEU A 145 7.20 21.66 -4.92
N THR A 146 7.26 22.98 -5.07
CA THR A 146 7.22 23.68 -6.37
C THR A 146 8.52 24.41 -6.67
N THR A 147 9.26 24.80 -5.63
CA THR A 147 10.62 25.33 -5.69
C THR A 147 11.48 24.64 -4.63
N LEU A 148 12.77 24.48 -4.89
CA LEU A 148 13.69 23.84 -3.95
C LEU A 148 15.08 24.45 -4.06
N ASP A 149 15.62 24.90 -2.93
CA ASP A 149 16.98 25.40 -2.84
C ASP A 149 17.89 24.37 -2.12
N LEU A 150 18.74 23.71 -2.90
CA LEU A 150 19.74 22.76 -2.39
C LEU A 150 21.14 23.41 -2.32
N SER A 151 21.23 24.73 -2.41
CA SER A 151 22.51 25.44 -2.32
C SER A 151 23.20 25.15 -0.99
N VAL A 152 24.52 24.97 -1.10
CA VAL A 152 25.44 24.81 0.03
C VAL A 152 26.23 26.11 0.16
N HIS A 153 26.49 26.56 1.39
CA HIS A 153 27.23 27.80 1.62
C HIS A 153 28.64 27.75 1.04
N ASP A 154 29.21 28.91 0.70
CA ASP A 154 30.58 29.00 0.22
C ASP A 154 31.57 28.50 1.30
N GLY A 155 32.67 27.89 0.85
CA GLY A 155 33.67 27.31 1.74
C GLY A 155 33.24 26.00 2.43
N ALA A 156 32.05 25.46 2.14
CA ALA A 156 31.63 24.17 2.67
C ALA A 156 32.59 23.05 2.28
N GLU A 157 32.86 22.17 3.24
CA GLU A 157 33.68 21.00 3.05
C GLU A 157 32.96 19.95 2.20
N SER A 158 33.71 19.03 1.57
CA SER A 158 33.10 17.99 0.72
C SER A 158 32.08 17.11 1.46
N TRP A 159 32.25 16.93 2.78
CA TRP A 159 31.32 16.13 3.57
C TRP A 159 29.96 16.81 3.77
N GLU A 160 29.87 18.13 3.63
CA GLU A 160 28.65 18.93 3.74
C GLU A 160 27.85 19.01 2.43
N LYS A 161 28.51 18.70 1.30
CA LYS A 161 27.93 18.84 -0.04
C LYS A 161 27.06 17.66 -0.43
N ILE A 162 25.93 17.96 -1.08
CA ILE A 162 25.03 16.95 -1.65
C ILE A 162 25.73 16.28 -2.81
N LYS A 163 25.73 14.94 -2.84
CA LYS A 163 26.43 14.12 -3.83
C LYS A 163 25.48 13.36 -4.75
N SER A 164 24.27 13.06 -4.28
CA SER A 164 23.25 12.34 -5.05
C SER A 164 21.91 13.05 -4.97
N LEU A 165 21.17 13.00 -6.08
CA LEU A 165 19.79 13.47 -6.19
C LEU A 165 18.75 12.34 -6.06
N GLU A 166 19.17 11.11 -5.73
CA GLU A 166 18.25 9.96 -5.64
C GLU A 166 17.06 10.27 -4.70
N GLY A 167 15.85 10.10 -5.23
CA GLY A 167 14.58 10.46 -4.60
C GLY A 167 13.96 11.75 -5.13
N ILE A 168 14.72 12.63 -5.79
CA ILE A 168 14.20 13.90 -6.33
C ILE A 168 13.13 13.69 -7.40
N GLN A 169 13.17 12.56 -8.12
CA GLN A 169 12.22 12.20 -9.18
C GLN A 169 10.75 12.17 -8.72
N HIS A 170 10.53 12.06 -7.40
CA HIS A 170 9.20 12.07 -6.79
C HIS A 170 8.65 13.49 -6.58
N ALA A 171 9.46 14.55 -6.66
CA ALA A 171 9.03 15.94 -6.55
C ALA A 171 8.44 16.48 -7.88
N LYS A 172 7.41 15.80 -8.40
CA LYS A 172 6.88 15.99 -9.77
C LYS A 172 6.36 17.40 -10.06
N ASN A 173 6.07 18.19 -9.03
CA ASN A 173 5.54 19.55 -9.14
C ASN A 173 6.63 20.63 -9.12
N LEU A 174 7.90 20.24 -9.05
CA LEU A 174 9.03 21.16 -9.02
C LEU A 174 9.15 21.92 -10.33
N THR A 175 9.29 23.24 -10.22
CA THR A 175 9.45 24.20 -11.34
C THR A 175 10.81 24.89 -11.33
N PHE A 176 11.47 24.92 -10.17
CA PHE A 176 12.80 25.49 -9.99
C PHE A 176 13.61 24.64 -9.00
N ILE A 177 14.89 24.43 -9.31
CA ILE A 177 15.87 23.85 -8.38
C ILE A 177 17.21 24.58 -8.45
N SER A 178 17.79 24.92 -7.30
CA SER A 178 19.16 25.42 -7.20
C SER A 178 20.09 24.34 -6.64
N LEU A 179 21.23 24.12 -7.31
CA LEU A 179 22.26 23.13 -6.96
C LEU A 179 23.63 23.80 -6.75
N LYS A 180 23.65 25.07 -6.34
CA LYS A 180 24.90 25.82 -6.14
C LYS A 180 25.79 25.16 -5.11
N ASN A 181 27.08 25.09 -5.43
CA ASN A 181 28.12 24.52 -4.59
C ASN A 181 27.81 23.10 -4.08
N THR A 182 27.08 22.31 -4.87
CA THR A 182 26.90 20.87 -4.62
C THR A 182 28.00 20.05 -5.31
N GLU A 183 28.08 18.75 -4.99
CA GLU A 183 28.95 17.77 -5.69
C GLU A 183 28.12 16.79 -6.54
N VAL A 184 26.90 17.18 -6.91
CA VAL A 184 26.03 16.36 -7.75
C VAL A 184 26.62 16.28 -9.15
N LYS A 185 26.92 15.07 -9.60
CA LYS A 185 27.44 14.80 -10.95
C LYS A 185 26.38 14.26 -11.90
N ASP A 186 25.41 13.52 -11.36
CA ASP A 186 24.33 12.92 -12.13
C ASP A 186 23.06 13.75 -12.02
N LEU A 187 22.70 14.43 -13.10
CA LEU A 187 21.47 15.22 -13.23
C LEU A 187 20.36 14.47 -13.98
N THR A 188 20.59 13.23 -14.40
CA THR A 188 19.60 12.46 -15.18
C THR A 188 18.29 12.25 -14.42
N LEU A 189 18.34 12.22 -13.10
CA LEU A 189 17.17 12.14 -12.22
C LEU A 189 16.20 13.32 -12.39
N LEU A 190 16.69 14.48 -12.84
CA LEU A 190 15.86 15.66 -13.14
C LEU A 190 15.03 15.50 -14.41
N ASN A 191 15.39 14.60 -15.34
CA ASN A 191 14.69 14.41 -16.63
C ASN A 191 13.23 13.95 -16.47
N SER A 192 12.91 13.34 -15.32
CA SER A 192 11.57 12.91 -14.97
C SER A 192 10.66 14.09 -14.55
N LEU A 193 11.24 15.21 -14.13
CA LEU A 193 10.53 16.39 -13.61
C LEU A 193 10.01 17.28 -14.75
N LYS A 194 8.91 16.86 -15.39
CA LYS A 194 8.36 17.53 -16.58
C LYS A 194 7.90 18.98 -16.38
N LYS A 195 7.73 19.43 -15.13
CA LYS A 195 7.35 20.81 -14.80
C LYS A 195 8.56 21.72 -14.50
N LEU A 196 9.76 21.16 -14.47
CA LEU A 196 10.99 21.90 -14.16
C LEU A 196 11.27 22.89 -15.30
N LYS A 197 11.33 24.17 -14.96
CA LYS A 197 11.54 25.28 -15.91
C LYS A 197 12.94 25.88 -15.80
N SER A 198 13.53 25.83 -14.62
CA SER A 198 14.83 26.45 -14.36
C SER A 198 15.65 25.59 -13.39
N VAL A 199 16.94 25.47 -13.71
CA VAL A 199 17.94 24.79 -12.91
C VAL A 199 19.10 25.75 -12.75
N GLU A 200 19.45 26.07 -11.51
CA GLU A 200 20.56 26.95 -11.21
C GLU A 200 21.78 26.13 -10.78
N LEU A 201 22.85 26.22 -11.56
CA LEU A 201 24.13 25.57 -11.30
C LEU A 201 25.19 26.64 -11.09
N SER A 202 25.93 26.55 -9.99
CA SER A 202 27.13 27.35 -9.76
C SER A 202 28.14 26.50 -9.01
N TRP A 203 29.39 26.51 -9.47
CA TRP A 203 30.47 25.77 -8.85
C TRP A 203 31.47 26.78 -8.28
N PRO A 204 32.09 26.49 -7.11
CA PRO A 204 33.14 27.35 -6.59
C PRO A 204 34.29 27.41 -7.60
N LEU A 205 34.71 28.63 -7.96
CA LEU A 205 35.87 28.84 -8.82
C LEU A 205 37.13 28.49 -8.00
N THR A 206 37.77 27.37 -8.30
CA THR A 206 39.07 27.05 -7.72
C THR A 206 40.17 27.55 -8.66
N ILE A 207 40.78 28.69 -8.32
CA ILE A 207 41.98 29.16 -9.01
C ILE A 207 43.18 28.45 -8.37
N ASN A 208 43.69 27.39 -9.01
CA ASN A 208 44.98 26.81 -8.64
C ASN A 208 46.08 27.80 -9.05
N ARG A 209 46.78 28.38 -8.06
CA ARG A 209 47.99 29.16 -8.27
C ARG A 209 49.21 28.27 -8.24
#